data_AF-A0A9E0CBB8-F1
#
_entry.id   AF-A0A9E0CBB8-F1
#
_cell.length_a   1.000
_cell.length_b   1.000
_cell.length_c   1.000
_cell.angle_alpha   90.00
_cell.angle_beta   90.00
_cell.angle_gamma   90.00
#
_symmetry.space_group_name_H-M   'P 1'
#
loop_
_entity.id
_entity.type
_entity.pdbx_description
1 polymer ?
#
loop_
_entity_poly.entity_id
_entity_poly.type
_entity_poly.pdbx_seq_one_letter_code
_entity_poly.pdbx_strand_id
1 'polypeptide(L)'
;MSEKAAVVKNPATKKPQSRAKARVVRSKKNDLIGVVVLAGGIGLLLGVGSYIYLKESAKGKAAVTYVQPAASEKKEEVPPDKPDPKVAEQIQAEAEQAASACIGCSSGPQFIMPPLPEADTLSIPAHEEIKGRWTVELPDGIAVAVFSGQAFQIVYSGRSDSDFRKYARGYYSYDPASGVMSLKPAHKLGPPEDVPGIVYQVLTYRYFDVILRRNAEGSSLYWQAPPETLASMQVFPLLLYTGLQKNPYLKWDKAQ
;
A
#
# COMPACT_ATOMS: atom_id res chain seq x y z
N MET A 1 -11.15 -48.79 -45.92
CA MET A 1 -11.92 -47.89 -45.04
C MET A 1 -11.25 -46.52 -45.17
N SER A 2 -11.53 -45.66 -46.15
CA SER A 2 -12.76 -44.98 -46.58
C SER A 2 -13.38 -44.14 -45.46
N GLU A 3 -12.94 -42.88 -45.33
CA GLU A 3 -13.74 -41.84 -44.70
C GLU A 3 -13.62 -40.52 -45.49
N LYS A 4 -14.79 -39.93 -45.70
CA LYS A 4 -15.12 -38.97 -46.76
C LYS A 4 -14.89 -37.54 -46.29
N ALA A 5 -14.39 -36.70 -47.19
CA ALA A 5 -14.60 -35.27 -47.15
C ALA A 5 -16.09 -34.95 -47.39
N ALA A 6 -16.65 -34.03 -46.60
CA ALA A 6 -17.93 -33.40 -46.90
C ALA A 6 -17.81 -31.88 -46.81
N VAL A 7 -18.00 -31.28 -47.98
CA VAL A 7 -18.15 -29.87 -48.29
C VAL A 7 -19.45 -29.33 -47.66
N VAL A 8 -19.38 -28.19 -46.97
CA VAL A 8 -20.59 -27.41 -46.62
C VAL A 8 -20.53 -26.05 -47.31
N LYS A 9 -21.60 -25.77 -48.06
CA LYS A 9 -21.84 -24.58 -48.87
C LYS A 9 -22.33 -23.40 -48.01
N ASN A 10 -21.87 -22.20 -48.35
CA ASN A 10 -22.52 -20.91 -48.01
C ASN A 10 -23.95 -20.83 -48.57
N PRO A 11 -24.85 -20.02 -47.97
CA PRO A 11 -25.20 -18.77 -48.63
C PRO A 11 -25.48 -17.59 -47.68
N ALA A 12 -25.64 -16.42 -48.31
CA ALA A 12 -25.50 -15.10 -47.75
C ALA A 12 -26.81 -14.42 -47.29
N THR A 13 -26.60 -13.24 -46.67
CA THR A 13 -27.43 -12.02 -46.70
C THR A 13 -28.80 -11.99 -46.01
N LYS A 14 -28.93 -11.06 -45.04
CA LYS A 14 -29.93 -9.96 -45.06
C LYS A 14 -29.55 -8.83 -44.08
N LYS A 15 -29.55 -7.58 -44.57
CA LYS A 15 -29.42 -6.30 -43.84
C LYS A 15 -30.79 -5.89 -43.21
N PRO A 16 -31.02 -4.62 -42.79
CA PRO A 16 -30.85 -4.07 -41.44
C PRO A 16 -32.20 -3.64 -40.83
N GLN A 17 -32.34 -3.52 -39.50
CA GLN A 17 -33.53 -2.87 -38.93
C GLN A 17 -33.23 -1.84 -37.83
N SER A 18 -33.60 -0.61 -38.19
CA SER A 18 -34.09 0.55 -37.43
C SER A 18 -33.53 0.88 -36.05
N ARG A 19 -32.83 2.01 -36.03
CA ARG A 19 -32.66 2.94 -34.92
C ARG A 19 -34.00 3.29 -34.26
N ALA A 20 -34.17 2.97 -32.98
CA ALA A 20 -35.13 3.63 -32.11
C ALA A 20 -34.47 4.88 -31.48
N LYS A 21 -34.85 6.07 -31.95
CA LYS A 21 -34.52 7.34 -31.31
C LYS A 21 -35.47 7.54 -30.13
N ALA A 22 -35.01 7.30 -28.91
CA ALA A 22 -35.72 7.74 -27.71
C ALA A 22 -35.62 9.27 -27.61
N ARG A 23 -36.75 9.95 -27.85
CA ARG A 23 -36.90 11.39 -27.69
C ARG A 23 -37.09 11.69 -26.20
N VAL A 24 -36.02 12.08 -25.51
CA VAL A 24 -36.10 12.56 -24.13
C VAL A 24 -36.73 13.96 -24.15
N VAL A 25 -37.97 14.04 -23.67
CA VAL A 25 -38.69 15.30 -23.45
C VAL A 25 -38.14 15.95 -22.17
N ARG A 26 -37.38 17.03 -22.32
CA ARG A 26 -36.94 17.91 -21.22
C ARG A 26 -38.16 18.65 -20.66
N SER A 27 -38.59 18.32 -19.44
CA SER A 27 -39.42 19.20 -18.60
C SER A 27 -38.53 19.82 -17.51
N LYS A 28 -38.00 21.02 -17.77
CA LYS A 28 -36.98 21.67 -16.92
C LYS A 28 -37.51 22.38 -15.66
N LYS A 29 -38.81 22.32 -15.36
CA LYS A 29 -39.38 23.11 -14.25
C LYS A 29 -39.78 22.31 -13.01
N ASN A 30 -39.93 20.99 -13.12
CA ASN A 30 -40.35 20.16 -11.98
C ASN A 30 -39.21 19.40 -11.27
N ASP A 31 -38.03 19.31 -11.88
CA ASP A 31 -36.85 18.65 -11.27
C ASP A 31 -36.20 19.48 -10.16
N LEU A 32 -36.28 20.81 -10.23
CA LEU A 32 -35.60 21.68 -9.27
C LEU A 32 -36.22 21.59 -7.87
N ILE A 33 -37.54 21.37 -7.78
CA ILE A 33 -38.25 21.25 -6.51
C ILE A 33 -37.94 19.90 -5.84
N GLY A 34 -37.80 18.82 -6.63
CA GLY A 34 -37.42 17.51 -6.11
C GLY A 34 -36.03 17.48 -5.46
N VAL A 35 -35.06 18.17 -6.06
CA VAL A 35 -33.68 18.22 -5.54
C VAL A 35 -33.59 19.02 -4.23
N VAL A 36 -34.36 20.11 -4.10
CA VAL A 36 -34.33 20.95 -2.89
C VAL A 36 -34.95 20.23 -1.68
N VAL A 37 -36.02 19.47 -1.88
CA VAL A 37 -36.66 18.68 -0.79
C VAL A 37 -35.75 17.55 -0.32
N LEU A 38 -35.04 16.89 -1.24
CA LEU A 38 -34.10 15.81 -0.92
C LEU A 38 -32.85 16.33 -0.17
N ALA A 39 -32.32 17.49 -0.57
CA ALA A 39 -31.19 18.12 0.11
C ALA A 39 -31.55 18.59 1.54
N GLY A 40 -32.76 19.12 1.75
CA GLY A 40 -33.25 19.50 3.07
C GLY A 40 -33.41 18.32 4.03
N GLY A 41 -33.92 17.18 3.54
CA GLY A 41 -34.09 15.96 4.33
C GLY A 41 -32.77 15.37 4.82
N ILE A 42 -31.74 15.31 3.96
CA ILE A 42 -30.42 14.78 4.32
C ILE A 42 -29.72 15.69 5.36
N GLY A 43 -29.84 17.02 5.21
CA GLY A 43 -29.28 17.96 6.17
C GLY A 43 -29.86 17.81 7.58
N LEU A 44 -31.16 17.54 7.68
CA LEU A 44 -31.84 17.38 8.96
C LEU A 44 -31.46 16.08 9.68
N LEU A 45 -31.26 14.98 8.93
CA LEU A 45 -30.79 13.70 9.49
C LEU A 45 -29.35 13.79 10.02
N LEU A 46 -28.45 14.46 9.29
CA LEU A 46 -27.06 14.66 9.74
C LEU A 46 -26.97 15.59 10.95
N GLY A 47 -27.83 16.62 11.01
CA GLY A 47 -27.91 17.54 12.14
C GLY A 47 -28.38 16.86 13.44
N VAL A 48 -29.44 16.04 13.36
CA VAL A 48 -29.97 15.30 14.53
C VAL A 48 -28.97 14.24 15.00
N GLY A 49 -28.33 13.50 14.08
CA GLY A 49 -27.31 12.51 14.44
C GLY A 49 -26.11 13.12 15.17
N SER A 50 -25.63 14.27 14.69
CA SER A 50 -24.50 14.98 15.32
C SER A 50 -24.87 15.53 16.71
N TYR A 51 -26.10 16.02 16.89
CA TYR A 51 -26.58 16.52 18.18
C TYR A 51 -26.71 15.41 19.23
N ILE A 52 -27.21 14.23 18.86
CA ILE A 52 -27.31 13.08 19.77
C ILE A 52 -25.91 12.60 20.17
N TYR A 53 -24.99 12.44 19.21
CA TYR A 53 -23.62 12.00 19.47
C TYR A 53 -22.85 12.93 20.43
N LEU A 54 -22.99 14.25 20.25
CA LEU A 54 -22.36 15.24 21.13
C LEU A 54 -23.00 15.24 22.53
N LYS A 55 -24.33 15.08 22.61
CA LYS A 55 -25.05 15.03 23.89
C LYS A 55 -24.73 13.77 24.70
N GLU A 56 -24.46 12.65 24.03
CA GLU A 56 -24.08 11.39 24.66
C GLU A 56 -22.60 11.40 25.09
N SER A 57 -21.72 12.00 24.27
CA SER A 57 -20.31 12.24 24.64
C SER A 57 -20.16 13.20 25.83
N ALA A 58 -21.08 14.14 26.01
CA ALA A 58 -21.09 15.06 27.16
C ALA A 58 -21.56 14.42 28.47
N LYS A 59 -22.32 13.31 28.41
CA LYS A 59 -22.81 12.59 29.60
C LYS A 59 -21.89 11.46 30.08
N GLY A 60 -20.85 11.14 29.32
CA GLY A 60 -19.89 10.05 29.61
C GLY A 60 -18.70 10.42 30.50
N LYS A 61 -18.64 11.60 31.12
CA LYS A 61 -17.60 11.93 32.11
C LYS A 61 -17.97 11.38 33.50
N ALA A 62 -18.05 10.05 33.61
CA ALA A 62 -17.85 9.39 34.88
C ALA A 62 -16.36 9.42 35.19
N ALA A 63 -16.01 9.97 36.35
CA ALA A 63 -14.65 10.05 36.84
C ALA A 63 -14.03 8.66 36.95
N VAL A 64 -13.13 8.33 36.03
CA VAL A 64 -12.18 7.23 36.22
C VAL A 64 -11.12 7.74 37.18
N THR A 65 -11.26 7.39 38.45
CA THR A 65 -10.20 7.53 39.45
C THR A 65 -9.03 6.67 39.01
N TYR A 66 -8.01 7.28 38.43
CA TYR A 66 -6.72 6.63 38.22
C TYR A 66 -6.11 6.37 39.59
N VAL A 67 -6.22 5.12 40.06
CA VAL A 67 -5.35 4.60 41.11
C VAL A 67 -3.95 4.64 40.52
N GLN A 68 -3.14 5.58 40.99
CA GLN A 68 -1.74 5.73 40.63
C GLN A 68 -1.00 4.46 41.10
N PRO A 69 -0.53 3.58 40.22
CA PRO A 69 0.32 2.49 40.65
C PRO A 69 1.61 3.08 41.22
N ALA A 70 2.05 2.50 42.34
CA ALA A 70 3.28 2.85 43.02
C ALA A 70 4.44 2.97 42.02
N ALA A 71 5.28 3.98 42.22
CA ALA A 71 6.44 4.29 41.40
C ALA A 71 7.25 3.04 41.07
N SER A 72 7.06 2.49 39.87
CA SER A 72 8.00 1.54 39.31
C SER A 72 9.28 2.30 39.00
N GLU A 73 10.40 1.76 39.44
CA GLU A 73 11.75 2.21 39.14
C GLU A 73 11.85 2.73 37.70
N LYS A 74 12.42 3.94 37.56
CA LYS A 74 12.84 4.47 36.27
C LYS A 74 13.80 3.45 35.65
N LYS A 75 13.30 2.60 34.76
CA LYS A 75 14.15 2.02 33.71
C LYS A 75 14.58 3.18 32.85
N GLU A 76 15.86 3.45 32.88
CA GLU A 76 16.57 4.34 31.97
C GLU A 76 16.23 3.89 30.54
N GLU A 77 15.37 4.65 29.88
CA GLU A 77 15.06 4.51 28.47
C GLU A 77 16.31 4.97 27.72
N VAL A 78 17.20 4.01 27.43
CA VAL A 78 18.36 4.25 26.56
C VAL A 78 17.78 4.71 25.21
N PRO A 79 18.01 5.97 24.79
CA PRO A 79 17.55 6.41 23.49
C PRO A 79 18.16 5.50 22.43
N PRO A 80 17.42 5.06 21.40
CA PRO A 80 18.01 4.29 20.32
C PRO A 80 19.18 5.11 19.77
N ASP A 81 20.36 4.49 19.73
CA ASP A 81 21.56 5.07 19.16
C ASP A 81 21.20 5.76 17.86
N LYS A 82 21.60 7.03 17.73
CA LYS A 82 21.50 7.73 16.45
C LYS A 82 22.12 6.80 15.41
N PRO A 83 21.40 6.45 14.33
CA PRO A 83 21.96 5.58 13.31
C PRO A 83 23.27 6.18 12.84
N ASP A 84 24.32 5.35 12.78
CA ASP A 84 25.62 5.76 12.27
C ASP A 84 25.41 6.49 10.94
N PRO A 85 25.86 7.75 10.79
CA PRO A 85 25.69 8.52 9.55
C PRO A 85 26.14 7.74 8.31
N LYS A 86 27.16 6.87 8.45
CA LYS A 86 27.66 6.03 7.36
C LYS A 86 26.64 4.99 6.88
N VAL A 87 25.84 4.47 7.80
CA VAL A 87 24.77 3.52 7.49
C VAL A 87 23.64 4.21 6.75
N ALA A 88 23.31 5.46 7.10
CA ALA A 88 22.31 6.25 6.40
C ALA A 88 22.76 6.60 4.96
N GLU A 89 24.03 6.99 4.76
CA GLU A 89 24.62 7.28 3.45
C GLU A 89 24.73 6.05 2.54
N GLN A 90 24.98 4.86 3.10
CA GLN A 90 25.08 3.63 2.31
C GLN A 90 23.70 3.14 1.84
N ILE A 91 22.68 3.21 2.72
CA ILE A 91 21.28 2.90 2.39
C ILE A 91 20.76 3.80 1.24
N GLN A 92 21.21 5.04 1.24
CA GLN A 92 20.84 6.10 0.31
C GLN A 92 21.37 5.83 -1.10
N ALA A 93 22.69 5.65 -1.24
CA ALA A 93 23.35 5.46 -2.53
C ALA A 93 22.80 4.23 -3.29
N GLU A 94 22.49 3.15 -2.56
CA GLU A 94 21.92 1.93 -3.14
C GLU A 94 20.48 2.09 -3.61
N ALA A 95 19.67 2.92 -2.93
CA ALA A 95 18.29 3.19 -3.32
C ALA A 95 18.20 4.04 -4.60
N GLU A 96 19.17 4.93 -4.83
CA GLU A 96 19.17 5.86 -5.95
C GLU A 96 19.65 5.23 -7.26
N GLN A 97 20.68 4.39 -7.21
CA GLN A 97 21.12 3.61 -8.39
C GLN A 97 19.98 2.73 -8.93
N ALA A 98 19.19 2.16 -8.02
CA ALA A 98 18.02 1.35 -8.35
C ALA A 98 16.90 2.14 -9.04
N ALA A 99 16.60 3.33 -8.51
CA ALA A 99 15.55 4.18 -9.05
C ALA A 99 15.93 4.78 -10.41
N SER A 100 17.22 5.06 -10.64
CA SER A 100 17.72 5.55 -11.93
C SER A 100 17.81 4.48 -13.02
N ALA A 101 17.90 3.19 -12.66
CA ALA A 101 17.95 2.08 -13.62
C ALA A 101 16.61 1.79 -14.34
N CYS A 102 15.50 2.40 -13.90
CA CYS A 102 14.16 2.17 -14.48
C CYS A 102 13.75 3.18 -15.58
N ILE A 103 14.66 4.04 -16.04
CA ILE A 103 14.42 4.93 -17.19
C ILE A 103 14.43 4.07 -18.47
N GLY A 104 13.28 3.49 -18.83
CA GLY A 104 13.12 2.66 -20.03
C GLY A 104 12.23 1.43 -19.90
N CYS A 105 11.58 1.20 -18.75
CA CYS A 105 10.61 0.12 -18.58
C CYS A 105 9.34 0.40 -19.41
N SER A 106 9.40 0.06 -20.70
CA SER A 106 8.26 0.01 -21.61
C SER A 106 7.09 -0.78 -20.99
N SER A 107 5.86 -0.35 -21.30
CA SER A 107 4.62 -1.01 -20.95
C SER A 107 4.61 -2.47 -21.45
N GLY A 108 5.18 -3.36 -20.64
CA GLY A 108 5.10 -4.80 -20.81
C GLY A 108 3.68 -5.32 -20.58
N PRO A 109 3.44 -6.62 -20.85
CA PRO A 109 2.13 -7.24 -20.71
C PRO A 109 1.55 -7.03 -19.30
N GLN A 110 0.22 -7.15 -19.16
CA GLN A 110 -0.49 -6.93 -17.89
C GLN A 110 0.28 -7.57 -16.72
N PHE A 111 0.71 -6.75 -15.76
CA PHE A 111 1.36 -7.24 -14.55
C PHE A 111 0.36 -8.09 -13.79
N ILE A 112 0.59 -9.40 -13.79
CA ILE A 112 -0.10 -10.33 -12.92
C ILE A 112 0.86 -10.59 -11.78
N MET A 113 0.50 -10.12 -10.59
CA MET A 113 1.24 -10.51 -9.40
C MET A 113 1.16 -12.04 -9.31
N PRO A 114 2.30 -12.76 -9.21
CA PRO A 114 2.27 -14.21 -9.08
C PRO A 114 1.39 -14.60 -7.89
N PRO A 115 0.87 -15.83 -7.82
CA PRO A 115 0.20 -16.31 -6.63
C PRO A 115 1.19 -16.45 -5.47
N LEU A 116 0.69 -16.31 -4.23
CA LEU A 116 1.51 -16.55 -3.05
C LEU A 116 1.90 -18.04 -3.05
N PRO A 117 3.19 -18.39 -2.84
CA PRO A 117 3.57 -19.78 -2.67
C PRO A 117 2.81 -20.41 -1.50
N GLU A 118 2.63 -21.73 -1.56
CA GLU A 118 1.96 -22.47 -0.49
C GLU A 118 2.68 -22.27 0.85
N ALA A 119 1.91 -22.19 1.94
CA ALA A 119 2.44 -21.74 3.23
C ALA A 119 3.54 -22.65 3.80
N ASP A 120 3.55 -23.93 3.44
CA ASP A 120 4.56 -24.94 3.78
C ASP A 120 5.88 -24.77 3.03
N THR A 121 5.88 -24.07 1.90
CA THR A 121 7.10 -23.68 1.16
C THR A 121 7.76 -22.41 1.68
N LEU A 122 7.08 -21.73 2.61
CA LEU A 122 7.49 -20.45 3.16
C LEU A 122 7.93 -20.59 4.61
N SER A 123 9.04 -19.95 4.96
CA SER A 123 9.57 -19.93 6.33
C SER A 123 9.63 -18.52 6.90
N ILE A 124 9.76 -18.39 8.22
CA ILE A 124 9.97 -17.09 8.88
C ILE A 124 11.46 -16.73 8.72
N PRO A 125 11.81 -15.55 8.18
CA PRO A 125 13.21 -15.17 8.03
C PRO A 125 13.87 -14.90 9.39
N ALA A 126 15.17 -15.20 9.52
CA ALA A 126 15.97 -14.71 10.63
C ALA A 126 16.18 -13.19 10.51
N HIS A 127 16.49 -12.52 11.62
CA HIS A 127 16.66 -11.05 11.61
C HIS A 127 17.75 -10.62 10.62
N GLU A 128 18.88 -11.32 10.57
CA GLU A 128 19.98 -11.00 9.65
C GLU A 128 19.59 -11.16 8.17
N GLU A 129 18.63 -12.04 7.85
CA GLU A 129 18.17 -12.25 6.48
C GLU A 129 17.32 -11.08 5.97
N ILE A 130 16.77 -10.24 6.86
CA ILE A 130 15.97 -9.06 6.50
C ILE A 130 16.85 -7.91 6.00
N LYS A 131 18.08 -7.82 6.51
CA LYS A 131 18.99 -6.71 6.21
C LYS A 131 19.39 -6.68 4.74
N GLY A 132 19.73 -5.48 4.29
CA GLY A 132 20.16 -5.21 2.92
C GLY A 132 19.05 -4.60 2.08
N ARG A 133 19.25 -4.67 0.76
CA ARG A 133 18.41 -4.03 -0.24
C ARG A 133 17.48 -5.03 -0.92
N TRP A 134 16.24 -4.60 -1.10
CA TRP A 134 15.13 -5.37 -1.64
C TRP A 134 14.41 -4.55 -2.71
N THR A 135 13.97 -5.22 -3.77
CA THR A 135 13.25 -4.59 -4.88
C THR A 135 11.95 -5.31 -5.15
N VAL A 136 10.90 -4.56 -5.46
CA VAL A 136 9.65 -5.10 -6.00
C VAL A 136 9.25 -4.30 -7.23
N GLU A 137 8.99 -5.02 -8.32
CA GLU A 137 8.38 -4.45 -9.50
C GLU A 137 6.86 -4.37 -9.32
N LEU A 138 6.29 -3.24 -9.68
CA LEU A 138 4.86 -2.95 -9.64
C LEU A 138 4.40 -2.56 -11.05
N PRO A 139 3.09 -2.64 -11.35
CA PRO A 139 2.58 -2.34 -12.69
C PRO A 139 3.03 -0.98 -13.23
N ASP A 140 3.12 0.00 -12.35
CA ASP A 140 3.33 1.42 -12.66
C ASP A 140 4.69 1.94 -12.16
N GLY A 141 5.57 1.08 -11.63
CA GLY A 141 6.78 1.54 -10.95
C GLY A 141 7.68 0.44 -10.41
N ILE A 142 8.69 0.87 -9.67
CA ILE A 142 9.53 0.02 -8.84
C ILE A 142 9.54 0.58 -7.43
N ALA A 143 9.50 -0.29 -6.42
CA ALA A 143 9.85 0.10 -5.07
C ALA A 143 11.13 -0.59 -4.61
N VAL A 144 11.92 0.15 -3.87
CA VAL A 144 13.16 -0.28 -3.27
C VAL A 144 13.02 -0.11 -1.77
N ALA A 145 13.25 -1.19 -1.03
CA ALA A 145 13.30 -1.17 0.43
C ALA A 145 14.72 -1.50 0.87
N VAL A 146 15.22 -0.77 1.86
CA VAL A 146 16.54 -0.99 2.44
C VAL A 146 16.41 -1.05 3.95
N PHE A 147 17.02 -2.07 4.54
CA PHE A 147 17.03 -2.32 5.98
C PHE A 147 18.46 -2.38 6.48
N SER A 148 18.75 -1.60 7.52
CA SER A 148 20.04 -1.67 8.20
C SER A 148 19.89 -1.32 9.67
N GLY A 149 20.49 -2.13 10.55
CA GLY A 149 20.29 -2.02 11.99
C GLY A 149 18.79 -2.15 12.32
N GLN A 150 18.20 -1.11 12.89
CA GLN A 150 16.75 -1.01 13.13
C GLN A 150 16.08 0.05 12.24
N ALA A 151 16.81 0.61 11.27
CA ALA A 151 16.30 1.63 10.37
C ALA A 151 15.83 1.00 9.06
N PHE A 152 14.81 1.62 8.46
CA PHE A 152 14.36 1.26 7.12
C PHE A 152 14.14 2.51 6.26
N GLN A 153 14.26 2.29 4.95
CA GLN A 153 13.86 3.24 3.91
C GLN A 153 13.14 2.49 2.81
N ILE A 154 11.97 2.98 2.40
CA ILE A 154 11.24 2.53 1.22
C ILE A 154 11.16 3.72 0.27
N VAL A 155 11.56 3.55 -0.98
CA VAL A 155 11.41 4.54 -2.05
C VAL A 155 10.68 3.87 -3.20
N TYR A 156 9.58 4.47 -3.63
CA TYR A 156 8.84 4.09 -4.82
C TYR A 156 9.04 5.14 -5.91
N SER A 157 9.34 4.66 -7.11
CA SER A 157 9.55 5.46 -8.32
C SER A 157 8.54 5.02 -9.37
N GLY A 158 7.67 5.93 -9.79
CA GLY A 158 6.72 5.69 -10.86
C GLY A 158 7.40 5.70 -12.23
N ARG A 159 6.90 4.90 -13.17
CA ARG A 159 7.41 4.81 -14.55
C ARG A 159 7.07 6.05 -15.39
N SER A 160 5.93 6.69 -15.12
CA SER A 160 5.47 7.88 -15.87
C SER A 160 6.08 9.18 -15.34
N ASP A 161 6.43 9.22 -14.06
CA ASP A 161 6.86 10.43 -13.37
C ASP A 161 8.27 10.21 -12.79
N SER A 162 9.28 10.19 -13.66
CA SER A 162 10.69 9.91 -13.28
C SER A 162 11.21 10.85 -12.20
N ASP A 163 10.66 12.06 -12.16
CA ASP A 163 11.11 13.15 -11.31
C ASP A 163 10.42 13.14 -9.94
N PHE A 164 9.39 12.31 -9.73
CA PHE A 164 8.68 12.22 -8.44
C PHE A 164 8.90 10.87 -7.78
N ARG A 165 9.36 10.90 -6.53
CA ARG A 165 9.56 9.69 -5.72
C ARG A 165 8.73 9.74 -4.46
N LYS A 166 8.07 8.64 -4.12
CA LYS A 166 7.37 8.47 -2.84
C LYS A 166 8.29 7.76 -1.86
N TYR A 167 8.39 8.23 -0.62
CA TYR A 167 9.28 7.59 0.35
C TYR A 167 8.66 7.39 1.74
N ALA A 168 9.12 6.38 2.45
CA ALA A 168 8.91 6.21 3.88
C ALA A 168 10.24 5.84 4.54
N ARG A 169 10.65 6.59 5.56
CA ARG A 169 11.88 6.35 6.35
C ARG A 169 11.51 6.29 7.81
N GLY A 170 12.15 5.40 8.56
CA GLY A 170 11.82 5.21 9.96
C GLY A 170 12.58 4.09 10.61
N TYR A 171 11.96 3.55 11.67
CA TYR A 171 12.50 2.42 12.42
C TYR A 171 11.55 1.23 12.34
N TYR A 172 12.10 0.04 12.42
CA TYR A 172 11.32 -1.18 12.46
C TYR A 172 11.66 -2.03 13.69
N SER A 173 10.70 -2.82 14.13
CA SER A 173 10.90 -3.92 15.08
C SER A 173 10.45 -5.21 14.41
N TYR A 174 11.12 -6.31 14.74
CA TYR A 174 10.83 -7.63 14.16
C TYR A 174 10.72 -8.69 15.25
N ASP A 175 9.63 -9.44 15.24
CA ASP A 175 9.42 -10.61 16.09
C ASP A 175 9.73 -11.89 15.29
N PRO A 176 10.86 -12.58 15.57
CA PRO A 176 11.26 -13.78 14.84
C PRO A 176 10.39 -15.00 15.16
N ALA A 177 9.57 -14.98 16.22
CA ALA A 177 8.67 -16.08 16.53
C ALA A 177 7.43 -16.10 15.62
N SER A 178 6.89 -14.91 15.32
CA SER A 178 5.68 -14.75 14.50
C SER A 178 5.96 -14.34 13.06
N GLY A 179 7.15 -13.78 12.79
CA GLY A 179 7.48 -13.15 11.52
C GLY A 179 6.86 -11.76 11.34
N VAL A 180 6.25 -11.19 12.40
CA VAL A 180 5.67 -9.85 12.34
C VAL A 180 6.77 -8.80 12.40
N MET A 181 6.76 -7.90 11.42
CA MET A 181 7.56 -6.68 11.42
C MET A 181 6.64 -5.46 11.52
N SER A 182 6.94 -4.59 12.47
CA SER A 182 6.26 -3.31 12.64
C SER A 182 7.12 -2.18 12.11
N LEU A 183 6.61 -1.40 11.16
CA LEU A 183 7.30 -0.26 10.57
C LEU A 183 6.72 1.05 11.11
N LYS A 184 7.60 1.91 11.62
CA LYS A 184 7.27 3.21 12.21
C LYS A 184 7.97 4.34 11.44
N PRO A 185 7.33 4.88 10.38
CA PRO A 185 7.85 6.07 9.71
C PRO A 185 8.11 7.23 10.69
N ALA A 186 9.24 7.91 10.54
CA ALA A 186 9.69 8.97 11.43
C ALA A 186 10.02 10.24 10.63
N HIS A 187 9.12 11.22 10.70
CA HIS A 187 9.24 12.50 9.97
C HIS A 187 10.55 13.25 10.25
N LYS A 188 11.09 13.13 11.47
CA LYS A 188 12.33 13.78 11.90
C LYS A 188 13.57 13.35 11.12
N LEU A 189 13.51 12.22 10.41
CA LEU A 189 14.61 11.74 9.58
C LEU A 189 14.69 12.49 8.23
N GLY A 190 13.65 13.24 7.86
CA GLY A 190 13.61 13.98 6.61
C GLY A 190 13.52 13.09 5.37
N PRO A 191 13.45 13.71 4.18
CA PRO A 191 13.56 12.98 2.92
C PRO A 191 14.91 12.26 2.80
N PRO A 192 15.03 11.28 1.89
CA PRO A 192 16.34 10.86 1.42
C PRO A 192 17.15 12.08 0.94
N GLU A 193 18.49 11.97 0.92
CA GLU A 193 19.41 12.87 0.21
C GLU A 193 18.86 13.29 -1.15
N ASP A 194 19.14 14.55 -1.46
CA ASP A 194 18.59 15.24 -2.60
C ASP A 194 19.27 14.74 -3.87
N VAL A 195 18.47 14.24 -4.81
CA VAL A 195 18.95 13.83 -6.14
C VAL A 195 18.56 14.93 -7.10
N PRO A 196 19.50 15.50 -7.89
CA PRO A 196 19.18 16.56 -8.83
C PRO A 196 18.01 16.20 -9.75
N GLY A 197 16.98 17.05 -9.77
CA GLY A 197 15.78 16.86 -10.57
C GLY A 197 14.70 15.95 -9.95
N ILE A 198 14.96 15.36 -8.78
CA ILE A 198 13.99 14.51 -8.08
C ILE A 198 13.28 15.28 -6.97
N VAL A 199 11.96 15.16 -6.92
CA VAL A 199 11.10 15.67 -5.86
C VAL A 199 10.60 14.51 -5.02
N TYR A 200 11.04 14.47 -3.76
CA TYR A 200 10.59 13.49 -2.79
C TYR A 200 9.28 13.90 -2.11
N GLN A 201 8.33 12.98 -2.07
CA GLN A 201 7.06 13.13 -1.37
C GLN A 201 6.86 11.97 -0.38
N VAL A 202 6.26 12.26 0.78
CA VAL A 202 6.04 11.21 1.77
C VAL A 202 4.98 10.21 1.28
N LEU A 203 5.31 8.93 1.34
CA LEU A 203 4.41 7.79 1.07
C LEU A 203 3.42 7.61 2.22
N THR A 204 3.91 7.64 3.47
CA THR A 204 3.06 7.50 4.66
C THR A 204 3.73 8.06 5.92
N TYR A 205 2.90 8.50 6.86
CA TYR A 205 3.29 8.75 8.26
C TYR A 205 2.71 7.73 9.24
N ARG A 206 1.88 6.81 8.75
CA ARG A 206 1.18 5.83 9.58
C ARG A 206 2.09 4.66 9.89
N TYR A 207 1.95 4.12 11.09
CA TYR A 207 2.56 2.85 11.45
C TYR A 207 1.80 1.73 10.76
N PHE A 208 2.50 0.67 10.39
CA PHE A 208 1.90 -0.49 9.76
C PHE A 208 2.71 -1.74 10.06
N ASP A 209 2.00 -2.86 10.15
CA ASP A 209 2.56 -4.16 10.43
C ASP A 209 2.50 -5.04 9.17
N VAL A 210 3.49 -5.92 9.07
CA VAL A 210 3.66 -6.81 7.93
C VAL A 210 4.08 -8.18 8.45
N ILE A 211 3.55 -9.25 7.89
CA ILE A 211 4.02 -10.61 8.16
C ILE A 211 5.05 -10.95 7.10
N LEU A 212 6.29 -11.17 7.53
CA LEU A 212 7.38 -11.57 6.65
C LEU A 212 7.43 -13.08 6.52
N ARG A 213 7.55 -13.53 5.27
CA ARG A 213 7.88 -14.90 4.91
C ARG A 213 9.02 -14.89 3.91
N ARG A 214 9.82 -15.96 3.88
CA ARG A 214 10.86 -16.16 2.88
C ARG A 214 10.65 -17.46 2.12
N ASN A 215 11.10 -17.49 0.87
CA ASN A 215 11.26 -18.74 0.15
C ASN A 215 12.42 -19.58 0.72
N ALA A 216 12.46 -20.85 0.33
CA ALA A 216 13.50 -21.79 0.75
C ALA A 216 14.91 -21.31 0.39
N GLU A 217 15.07 -20.70 -0.79
CA GLU A 217 16.34 -20.20 -1.31
C GLU A 217 16.83 -18.92 -0.61
N GLY A 218 15.97 -18.23 0.17
CA GLY A 218 16.30 -16.97 0.85
C GLY A 218 16.52 -15.78 -0.09
N SER A 219 16.15 -15.91 -1.37
CA SER A 219 16.28 -14.88 -2.40
C SER A 219 15.09 -13.92 -2.48
N SER A 220 13.95 -14.29 -1.89
CA SER A 220 12.73 -13.48 -1.90
C SER A 220 12.11 -13.38 -0.50
N LEU A 221 11.66 -12.16 -0.16
CA LEU A 221 10.80 -11.89 0.99
C LEU A 221 9.38 -11.58 0.53
N TYR A 222 8.40 -12.19 1.17
CA TYR A 222 6.99 -11.95 0.98
C TYR A 222 6.49 -11.13 2.15
N TRP A 223 6.02 -9.91 1.85
CA TRP A 223 5.44 -9.01 2.82
C TRP A 223 3.94 -9.14 2.75
N GLN A 224 3.34 -9.84 3.71
CA GLN A 224 1.91 -10.12 3.76
C GLN A 224 1.19 -9.19 4.73
N ALA A 225 -0.05 -8.84 4.43
CA ALA A 225 -0.83 -7.98 5.31
C ALA A 225 -1.38 -8.84 6.44
N PRO A 226 -1.26 -8.43 7.72
CA PRO A 226 -1.93 -9.13 8.80
C PRO A 226 -3.44 -9.28 8.50
N PRO A 227 -4.08 -10.42 8.78
CA PRO A 227 -5.50 -10.64 8.45
C PRO A 227 -6.43 -9.54 8.98
N GLU A 228 -6.13 -9.00 10.17
CA GLU A 228 -6.89 -7.93 10.83
C GLU A 228 -6.77 -6.57 10.11
N THR A 229 -5.67 -6.37 9.37
CA THR A 229 -5.40 -5.17 8.58
C THR A 229 -6.01 -5.21 7.18
N LEU A 230 -6.56 -6.35 6.74
CA LEU A 230 -7.32 -6.43 5.48
C LEU A 230 -8.74 -5.86 5.62
N ALA A 231 -9.29 -5.87 6.84
CA ALA A 231 -10.60 -5.31 7.15
C ALA A 231 -10.55 -3.84 7.61
N SER A 232 -9.41 -3.39 8.14
CA SER A 232 -9.17 -2.00 8.54
C SER A 232 -8.31 -1.29 7.49
N MET A 233 -8.40 0.02 7.33
CA MET A 233 -7.63 0.79 6.33
C MET A 233 -6.11 0.87 6.62
N GLN A 234 -5.52 -0.14 7.25
CA GLN A 234 -4.09 -0.30 7.54
C GLN A 234 -3.37 -1.15 6.49
N VAL A 235 -3.92 -1.20 5.27
CA VAL A 235 -3.29 -1.78 4.09
C VAL A 235 -1.89 -1.17 3.90
N PHE A 236 -0.92 -1.99 3.45
CA PHE A 236 0.42 -1.51 3.09
C PHE A 236 0.34 -0.21 2.30
N PRO A 237 1.02 0.85 2.75
CA PRO A 237 0.97 2.14 2.08
C PRO A 237 1.27 2.07 0.57
N LEU A 238 2.18 1.17 0.19
CA LEU A 238 2.54 0.94 -1.20
C LEU A 238 1.40 0.29 -2.01
N LEU A 239 0.69 -0.70 -1.45
CA LEU A 239 -0.48 -1.31 -2.09
C LEU A 239 -1.67 -0.33 -2.17
N LEU A 240 -1.84 0.51 -1.14
CA LEU A 240 -2.85 1.56 -1.13
C LEU A 240 -2.57 2.58 -2.24
N TYR A 241 -1.31 3.04 -2.34
CA TYR A 241 -0.87 4.03 -3.32
C TYR A 241 -1.00 3.55 -4.75
N THR A 242 -0.61 2.30 -5.05
CA THR A 242 -0.67 1.72 -6.40
C THR A 242 -2.03 1.11 -6.75
N GLY A 243 -3.04 1.24 -5.88
CA GLY A 243 -4.37 0.70 -6.11
C GLY A 243 -4.46 -0.84 -6.05
N LEU A 244 -3.43 -1.50 -5.54
CA LEU A 244 -3.31 -2.96 -5.44
C LEU A 244 -3.87 -3.53 -4.12
N GLN A 245 -4.82 -2.85 -3.48
CA GLN A 245 -5.35 -3.20 -2.16
C GLN A 245 -5.98 -4.59 -2.08
N LYS A 246 -6.38 -5.16 -3.23
CA LYS A 246 -6.93 -6.53 -3.31
C LYS A 246 -5.86 -7.62 -3.21
N ASN A 247 -4.59 -7.25 -3.30
CA ASN A 247 -3.47 -8.15 -3.17
C ASN A 247 -3.10 -8.32 -1.69
N PRO A 248 -2.98 -9.55 -1.18
CA PRO A 248 -2.69 -9.76 0.24
C PRO A 248 -1.21 -9.62 0.59
N TYR A 249 -0.33 -9.42 -0.41
CA TYR A 249 1.12 -9.36 -0.18
C TYR A 249 1.91 -8.66 -1.30
N LEU A 250 3.20 -8.44 -1.05
CA LEU A 250 4.22 -8.03 -2.02
C LEU A 250 5.39 -9.02 -2.00
N LYS A 251 5.89 -9.43 -3.17
CA LYS A 251 7.13 -10.22 -3.30
C LYS A 251 8.29 -9.26 -3.55
N TRP A 252 9.23 -9.25 -2.63
CA TRP A 252 10.46 -8.49 -2.71
C TRP A 252 11.61 -9.43 -3.03
N ASP A 253 12.39 -9.10 -4.04
CA ASP A 253 13.58 -9.85 -4.42
C ASP A 253 14.81 -9.14 -3.89
N LYS A 254 15.77 -9.91 -3.38
CA LYS A 254 17.03 -9.34 -2.89
C LYS A 254 17.76 -8.70 -4.05
N ALA A 255 18.15 -7.45 -3.91
CA ALA A 255 18.90 -6.77 -4.95
C ALA A 255 20.30 -7.38 -5.05
N GLN A 256 20.75 -7.62 -6.29
CA GLN A 256 22.12 -8.04 -6.58
C GLN A 256 23.12 -6.92 -6.33
#